data_AF-A0A7C2R9P5-F1
#
_entry.id   AF-A0A7C2R9P5-F1
#
_cell.length_a   1.000
_cell.length_b   1.000
_cell.length_c   1.000
_cell.angle_alpha   90.00
_cell.angle_beta   90.00
_cell.angle_gamma   90.00
#
_symmetry.space_group_name_H-M   'P 1'
#
loop_
_entity.id
_entity.type
_entity.pdbx_description
1 polymer ?
#
loop_
_entity_poly.entity_id
_entity_poly.type
_entity_poly.pdbx_seq_one_letter_code
_entity_poly.pdbx_strand_id
1 'polypeptide(L)'
;GTGNPFFTTDTAAALRGSEIGAEIVLKATKVDGVYSADPNKDRNAVRYSTISFDEAISKHLQVMDATAFALCRDQKLPIKVFSIVKPGALKNVIMGEDEGTLVHV
;
A
#
# COMPACT_ATOMS: atom_id res chain seq x y z
N GLY A 1 9.52 3.71 12.92
CA GLY A 1 10.80 3.46 12.20
C GLY A 1 11.40 2.16 12.70
N THR A 2 12.37 1.61 11.98
CA THR A 2 13.07 0.35 12.36
C THR A 2 14.12 0.55 13.46
N GLY A 3 14.43 1.80 13.81
CA GLY A 3 15.54 2.15 14.70
C GLY A 3 16.89 2.28 13.98
N ASN A 4 16.94 2.01 12.66
CA ASN A 4 18.14 2.10 11.84
C ASN A 4 18.06 3.27 10.85
N PRO A 5 19.16 4.00 10.59
CA PRO A 5 19.21 4.99 9.52
C PRO A 5 19.03 4.32 8.15
N PHE A 6 18.63 5.12 7.15
CA PHE A 6 18.40 4.69 5.75
C PHE A 6 17.16 3.79 5.52
N PHE A 7 16.39 3.48 6.56
CA PHE A 7 15.13 2.77 6.45
C PHE A 7 13.92 3.70 6.63
N THR A 8 12.90 3.48 5.83
CA THR A 8 11.66 4.25 5.92
C THR A 8 10.74 3.68 7.01
N THR A 9 9.69 4.42 7.34
CA THR A 9 8.61 3.91 8.20
C THR A 9 7.82 2.80 7.51
N ASP A 10 7.73 2.82 6.18
CA ASP A 10 7.13 1.78 5.36
C ASP A 10 7.87 0.44 5.55
N THR A 11 9.22 0.45 5.58
CA THR A 11 9.98 -0.78 5.86
C THR A 11 9.73 -1.29 7.28
N ALA A 12 9.56 -0.39 8.26
CA ALA A 12 9.22 -0.78 9.63
C ALA A 12 7.83 -1.42 9.71
N ALA A 13 6.85 -0.93 8.95
CA ALA A 13 5.51 -1.50 8.91
C ALA A 13 5.51 -2.91 8.29
N ALA A 14 6.24 -3.11 7.19
CA ALA A 14 6.41 -4.41 6.57
C ALA A 14 7.08 -5.42 7.54
N LEU A 15 8.17 -5.01 8.20
CA LEU A 15 8.89 -5.85 9.16
C LEU A 15 8.01 -6.24 10.34
N ARG A 16 7.41 -5.26 11.04
CA ARG A 16 6.59 -5.53 12.23
C ARG A 16 5.31 -6.29 11.86
N GLY A 17 4.69 -5.98 10.73
CA GLY A 17 3.53 -6.70 10.23
C GLY A 17 3.82 -8.18 10.02
N SER A 18 4.97 -8.49 9.42
CA SER A 18 5.43 -9.88 9.26
C SER A 18 5.72 -10.57 10.59
N GLU A 19 6.40 -9.89 11.53
CA GLU A 19 6.78 -10.47 12.83
C GLU A 19 5.58 -10.81 13.73
N ILE A 20 4.51 -10.02 13.68
CA ILE A 20 3.31 -10.26 14.49
C ILE A 20 2.31 -11.19 13.80
N GLY A 21 2.61 -11.67 12.58
CA GLY A 21 1.69 -12.49 11.79
C GLY A 21 0.44 -11.72 11.34
N ALA A 22 0.59 -10.43 11.01
CA ALA A 22 -0.51 -9.63 10.49
C ALA A 22 -1.02 -10.20 9.16
N GLU A 23 -2.34 -10.15 8.96
CA GLU A 23 -2.97 -10.62 7.72
C GLU A 23 -2.80 -9.62 6.57
N ILE A 24 -2.60 -8.33 6.87
CA ILE A 24 -2.49 -7.25 5.89
C ILE A 24 -1.81 -6.01 6.49
N VAL A 25 -1.08 -5.27 5.66
CA VAL A 25 -0.56 -3.93 6.00
C VAL A 25 -1.51 -2.87 5.46
N LEU A 26 -2.07 -2.04 6.35
CA LEU A 26 -2.92 -0.92 5.99
C LEU A 26 -2.08 0.36 5.83
N LYS A 27 -1.83 0.78 4.59
CA LYS A 27 -1.07 1.99 4.26
C LYS A 27 -2.01 3.19 4.06
N ALA A 28 -2.17 3.95 5.14
CA ALA A 28 -2.90 5.21 5.17
C ALA A 28 -2.14 6.32 4.41
N THR A 29 -2.76 6.95 3.42
CA THR A 29 -2.16 8.06 2.65
C THR A 29 -3.13 9.24 2.47
N LYS A 30 -2.70 10.29 1.77
CA LYS A 30 -3.56 11.43 1.40
C LYS A 30 -4.42 11.15 0.17
N VAL A 31 -4.03 10.19 -0.66
CA VAL A 31 -4.80 9.72 -1.82
C VAL A 31 -5.53 8.43 -1.46
N ASP A 32 -6.60 8.13 -2.19
CA ASP A 32 -7.52 7.01 -1.91
C ASP A 32 -7.14 5.71 -2.62
N GLY A 33 -5.89 5.58 -3.06
CA GLY A 33 -5.38 4.34 -3.66
C GLY A 33 -4.08 4.52 -4.45
N VAL A 34 -3.74 3.49 -5.20
CA VAL A 34 -2.65 3.48 -6.18
C VAL A 34 -3.25 3.82 -7.55
N TYR A 35 -2.60 4.74 -8.26
CA TYR A 35 -3.04 5.27 -9.54
C TYR A 35 -2.03 4.96 -10.64
N SER A 36 -2.49 4.94 -11.90
CA SER A 36 -1.62 4.81 -13.08
C SER A 36 -0.63 5.97 -13.26
N ALA A 37 -0.96 7.15 -12.73
CA ALA A 37 -0.14 8.35 -12.69
C ALA A 37 -0.51 9.19 -11.47
N ASP A 38 0.22 10.28 -11.17
CA ASP A 38 -0.13 11.19 -10.08
C ASP A 38 -1.48 11.88 -10.38
N PRO A 39 -2.56 11.60 -9.62
CA PRO A 39 -3.89 12.12 -9.93
C PRO A 39 -4.01 13.64 -9.74
N ASN A 40 -3.05 14.28 -9.07
CA ASN A 40 -3.01 15.74 -8.94
C ASN A 40 -2.40 16.42 -10.18
N LYS A 41 -1.68 15.66 -11.02
CA LYS A 41 -0.99 16.16 -12.21
C LYS A 41 -1.61 15.66 -13.51
N ASP A 42 -2.12 14.43 -13.50
CA ASP A 42 -2.75 13.79 -14.64
C ASP A 42 -4.24 13.51 -14.36
N ARG A 43 -5.11 14.17 -15.12
CA ARG A 43 -6.57 14.00 -15.01
C ARG A 43 -7.06 12.65 -15.52
N ASN A 44 -6.24 11.96 -16.32
CA ASN A 44 -6.55 10.62 -16.83
C ASN A 44 -6.01 9.51 -15.93
N ALA A 45 -5.44 9.85 -14.76
CA ALA A 45 -4.96 8.87 -13.80
C ALA A 45 -6.12 7.97 -13.34
N VAL A 46 -5.97 6.66 -13.54
CA VAL A 46 -6.97 5.66 -13.15
C VAL A 46 -6.52 4.97 -11.87
N ARG A 47 -7.40 4.92 -10.87
CA ARG A 47 -7.19 4.18 -9.63
C ARG A 47 -7.35 2.68 -9.88
N TYR A 48 -6.43 1.87 -9.37
CA TYR A 48 -6.58 0.42 -9.36
C TYR A 48 -7.42 0.00 -8.14
N SER A 49 -8.38 -0.91 -8.31
CA SER A 49 -9.07 -1.54 -7.17
C SER A 49 -8.20 -2.65 -6.54
N THR A 50 -7.60 -3.47 -7.40
CA THR A 50 -6.65 -4.52 -7.06
C THR A 50 -5.47 -4.49 -8.04
N ILE A 51 -4.28 -4.88 -7.59
CA ILE A 51 -3.10 -5.02 -8.43
C ILE A 51 -2.13 -6.04 -7.82
N SER A 52 -1.41 -6.80 -8.64
CA SER A 52 -0.39 -7.69 -8.10
C SER A 52 0.91 -6.95 -7.77
N PHE A 53 1.76 -7.53 -6.91
CA PHE A 53 3.11 -7.00 -6.67
C PHE A 53 3.92 -6.87 -7.98
N ASP A 54 3.82 -7.87 -8.85
CA ASP A 54 4.58 -7.91 -10.11
C ASP A 54 4.06 -6.88 -11.12
N GLU A 55 2.73 -6.67 -11.20
CA GLU A 55 2.13 -5.63 -12.02
C GLU A 55 2.55 -4.24 -11.55
N ALA A 56 2.54 -3.99 -10.24
CA ALA A 56 2.97 -2.72 -9.68
C ALA A 56 4.46 -2.43 -9.97
N ILE A 57 5.33 -3.45 -9.91
CA ILE A 57 6.75 -3.33 -10.30
C ILE A 57 6.87 -3.05 -11.80
N SER A 58 6.20 -3.84 -12.64
CA SER A 58 6.25 -3.71 -14.10
C SER A 58 5.76 -2.35 -14.59
N LYS A 59 4.77 -1.78 -13.91
CA LYS A 59 4.21 -0.45 -14.21
C LYS A 59 4.89 0.70 -13.46
N HIS A 60 5.95 0.43 -12.71
CA HIS A 60 6.68 1.41 -11.90
C HIS A 60 5.79 2.24 -10.95
N LEU A 61 4.78 1.61 -10.36
CA LEU A 61 3.83 2.31 -9.49
C LEU A 61 4.44 2.60 -8.12
N GLN A 62 4.21 3.83 -7.63
CA GLN A 62 4.73 4.31 -6.37
C GLN A 62 3.82 3.87 -5.20
N VAL A 63 3.97 2.62 -4.74
CA VAL A 63 3.18 2.09 -3.59
C VAL A 63 3.86 2.38 -2.26
N MET A 64 5.12 1.95 -2.13
CA MET A 64 6.03 2.11 -0.98
C MET A 64 7.45 2.31 -1.54
N ASP A 65 8.44 2.57 -0.67
CA ASP A 65 9.82 2.38 -1.10
C ASP A 65 10.09 0.93 -1.51
N ALA A 66 11.06 0.75 -2.42
CA ALA A 66 11.35 -0.56 -3.02
C ALA A 66 11.70 -1.64 -1.98
N THR A 67 12.38 -1.27 -0.89
CA THR A 67 12.78 -2.22 0.17
C THR A 67 11.56 -2.74 0.93
N ALA A 68 10.67 -1.85 1.37
CA ALA A 68 9.44 -2.24 2.04
C ALA A 68 8.52 -3.07 1.12
N PHE A 69 8.42 -2.67 -0.15
CA PHE A 69 7.59 -3.35 -1.13
C PHE A 69 8.07 -4.79 -1.41
N ALA A 70 9.39 -4.96 -1.59
CA ALA A 70 9.99 -6.28 -1.76
C ALA A 70 9.78 -7.17 -0.54
N LEU A 71 9.95 -6.62 0.67
CA LEU A 71 9.73 -7.37 1.91
C LEU A 71 8.27 -7.87 2.03
N CYS A 72 7.29 -7.02 1.75
CA CYS A 72 5.89 -7.43 1.75
C CYS A 72 5.61 -8.53 0.73
N ARG A 73 6.13 -8.41 -0.50
CA ARG A 73 5.98 -9.42 -1.54
C ARG A 73 6.55 -10.77 -1.12
N ASP A 74 7.80 -10.76 -0.63
CA ASP A 74 8.52 -11.99 -0.30
C ASP A 74 7.89 -12.71 0.90
N GLN A 75 7.31 -11.96 1.85
CA GLN A 75 6.53 -12.50 2.97
C GLN A 75 5.06 -12.80 2.63
N LYS A 76 4.64 -12.57 1.38
CA LYS A 76 3.24 -12.68 0.91
C LYS A 76 2.26 -11.87 1.77
N LEU A 77 2.71 -10.73 2.29
CA LEU A 77 1.95 -9.84 3.15
C LEU A 77 1.24 -8.79 2.30
N PRO A 78 -0.09 -8.88 2.10
CA PRO A 78 -0.83 -7.94 1.26
C PRO A 78 -0.77 -6.51 1.82
N ILE A 79 -0.97 -5.53 0.94
CA ILE A 79 -1.00 -4.11 1.31
C ILE A 79 -2.32 -3.51 0.87
N LYS A 80 -3.05 -2.84 1.77
CA LYS A 80 -4.19 -1.99 1.39
C LYS A 80 -3.78 -0.53 1.48
N VAL A 81 -3.75 0.15 0.33
CA VAL A 81 -3.51 1.60 0.25
C VAL A 81 -4.85 2.31 0.26
N PHE A 82 -5.08 3.21 1.21
CA PHE A 82 -6.35 3.95 1.32
C PHE A 82 -6.13 5.38 1.84
N SER A 83 -7.16 6.21 1.73
CA SER A 83 -7.11 7.59 2.22
C SER A 83 -7.49 7.68 3.70
N ILE A 84 -6.63 8.26 4.52
CA ILE A 84 -6.95 8.53 5.94
C ILE A 84 -7.80 9.78 6.12
N VAL A 85 -7.82 10.66 5.11
CA VAL A 85 -8.58 11.92 5.18
C VAL A 85 -10.06 11.71 4.89
N LYS A 86 -10.44 10.61 4.22
CA LYS A 86 -11.82 10.25 3.94
C LYS A 86 -12.47 9.65 5.20
N PRO A 87 -13.47 10.31 5.81
CA PRO A 87 -14.16 9.78 6.98
C PRO A 87 -14.77 8.41 6.67
N GLY A 88 -14.57 7.45 7.59
CA GLY A 88 -15.08 6.08 7.44
C GLY A 88 -14.19 5.14 6.63
N ALA A 89 -13.18 5.63 5.90
CA ALA A 89 -12.37 4.77 5.02
C ALA A 89 -11.68 3.60 5.75
N LEU A 90 -11.14 3.83 6.95
CA LEU A 90 -10.56 2.75 7.75
C LEU A 90 -11.60 1.67 8.09
N LYS A 91 -12.82 2.08 8.47
CA LYS A 91 -13.92 1.14 8.76
C LYS A 91 -14.27 0.34 7.49
N ASN A 92 -14.44 1.01 6.36
CA ASN A 92 -14.79 0.38 5.09
C ASN A 92 -13.74 -0.67 4.70
N VAL A 93 -12.45 -0.34 4.84
CA VAL A 93 -11.33 -1.28 4.61
C VAL A 93 -11.43 -2.53 5.50
N ILE A 94 -11.68 -2.35 6.80
CA ILE A 94 -11.78 -3.46 7.76
C ILE A 94 -13.02 -4.33 7.48
N MET A 95 -14.12 -3.71 7.06
CA MET A 95 -15.37 -4.41 6.71
C MET A 95 -15.32 -5.11 5.34
N GLY A 96 -14.23 -4.93 4.57
CA GLY A 96 -14.07 -5.54 3.25
C GLY A 96 -14.85 -4.83 2.13
N GLU A 97 -15.25 -3.57 2.35
CA GLU A 97 -15.91 -2.76 1.32
C GLU A 97 -14.92 -2.30 0.23
N ASP A 98 -15.44 -1.78 -0.89
CA ASP A 98 -14.62 -1.20 -1.96
C ASP A 98 -14.01 0.14 -1.52
N GLU A 99 -12.87 0.04 -0.82
CA GLU A 99 -12.08 1.16 -0.37
C GLU A 99 -10.60 0.89 -0.66
N GLY A 100 -9.92 1.89 -1.23
CA GLY A 100 -8.49 1.80 -1.49
C GLY A 100 -8.12 0.85 -2.63
N THR A 101 -6.82 0.60 -2.74
CA THR A 101 -6.24 -0.39 -3.65
C THR A 101 -5.68 -1.54 -2.82
N LEU A 102 -6.03 -2.77 -3.18
CA LEU A 102 -5.39 -3.97 -2.64
C LEU A 102 -4.20 -4.38 -3.51
N VAL A 103 -3.02 -4.45 -2.92
CA VAL A 103 -1.82 -5.05 -3.52
C VAL A 103 -1.61 -6.44 -2.95
N HIS A 104 -1.52 -7.45 -3.81
CA HIS A 104 -1.41 -8.84 -3.38
C HIS A 104 -0.50 -9.66 -4.31
N VAL A 105 -0.21 -10.91 -3.91
CA VAL A 105 0.53 -11.88 -4.72
C VAL A 105 -0.36 -12.43 -5.82
#